data_AF-A0A524E436-F1
#
_entry.id   AF-A0A524E436-F1
#
_cell.length_a   1.000
_cell.length_b   1.000
_cell.length_c   1.000
_cell.angle_alpha   90.00
_cell.angle_beta   90.00
_cell.angle_gamma   90.00
#
_symmetry.space_group_name_H-M   'P 1'
#
loop_
_entity.id
_entity.type
_entity.pdbx_description
1 polymer ?
#
loop_
_entity_poly.entity_id
_entity_poly.type
_entity_poly.pdbx_seq_one_letter_code
_entity_poly.pdbx_strand_id
1 'polypeptide(L)'
;MSSRREKWFDILPRYMTFISHMRPILRETRRIIADLDADLLLDTEVLDKIRQEEEKRNVRKVRALSEFSAMYRTNIYEIIKDFIIKYREQIPIIDIKDYIIDFLHESIDALKVLQNITNPDEIQYEKTYLYQLTKFIENILFPRGENLKIVYEKILTNVSEFYECQRHLLQPHTYYREKLENPDFFIVPGMSPKVYQIMNNLVSLFNLDPNFGASPKKEGYEIPMVLKSEVFEPYIDSISNAEEEAIESLAERWGLRLLDGIFLTPKDDFIEILIANNFLRENKQSDGTIRLIPQFSNETLLVYYLSFASIRRGFLSKELINWISMNFAFLIYMGILKWKLSDENIFYSIFKDPQTNEKVLPYLMKLICFPKYLGIDKMKIRDSVQYRKEIFNFIGSQIDNLKDLINEVAIFCEKIDKERLNK
;
A
#
# COMPACT_ATOMS: atom_id res chain seq x y z
N MET A 1 22.62 -1.26 -23.79
CA MET A 1 21.48 -2.13 -24.15
C MET A 1 20.20 -1.33 -23.99
N SER A 2 19.44 -1.07 -25.05
CA SER A 2 18.18 -0.33 -24.93
C SER A 2 17.19 -1.16 -24.11
N SER A 3 16.85 -0.71 -22.90
CA SER A 3 15.84 -1.39 -22.09
C SER A 3 14.50 -1.25 -22.82
N ARG A 4 14.07 -2.31 -23.52
CA ARG A 4 12.68 -2.40 -23.99
C ARG A 4 11.80 -2.23 -22.76
N ARG A 5 11.02 -1.15 -22.69
CA ARG A 5 10.04 -0.91 -21.63
C ARG A 5 9.15 -2.16 -21.54
N GLU A 6 9.15 -2.86 -20.39
CA GLU A 6 8.24 -4.01 -20.16
C GLU A 6 6.80 -3.55 -20.44
N LYS A 7 6.10 -4.28 -21.31
CA LYS A 7 4.72 -3.97 -21.71
C LYS A 7 3.73 -4.75 -20.87
N TRP A 8 2.48 -4.32 -20.88
CA TRP A 8 1.38 -4.92 -20.11
C TRP A 8 1.27 -6.44 -20.35
N PHE A 9 1.30 -6.81 -21.63
CA PHE A 9 1.28 -8.19 -22.10
C PHE A 9 2.55 -9.00 -21.79
N ASP A 10 3.63 -8.38 -21.28
CA ASP A 10 4.79 -9.12 -20.76
C ASP A 10 4.62 -9.46 -19.27
N ILE A 11 3.90 -8.61 -18.53
CA ILE A 11 3.74 -8.71 -17.06
C ILE A 11 2.53 -9.55 -16.69
N LEU A 12 1.39 -9.33 -17.36
CA LEU A 12 0.14 -10.02 -17.05
C LEU A 12 0.27 -11.55 -17.15
N PRO A 13 0.89 -12.16 -18.19
CA PRO A 13 1.08 -13.60 -18.23
C PRO A 13 1.93 -14.14 -17.07
N ARG A 14 2.90 -13.37 -16.58
CA ARG A 14 3.74 -13.77 -15.44
C ARG A 14 2.94 -13.78 -14.14
N TYR A 15 2.11 -12.75 -13.91
CA TYR A 15 1.13 -12.71 -12.82
C TYR A 15 0.19 -13.92 -12.88
N MET A 16 -0.37 -14.18 -14.07
CA MET A 16 -1.36 -15.24 -14.30
C MET A 16 -0.79 -16.64 -14.15
N THR A 17 0.49 -16.85 -14.48
CA THR A 17 1.13 -18.17 -14.44
C THR A 17 0.92 -18.83 -13.08
N PHE A 18 1.32 -18.19 -11.98
CA PHE A 18 1.24 -18.79 -10.64
C PHE A 18 -0.22 -19.03 -10.19
N ILE A 19 -1.10 -18.05 -10.40
CA ILE A 19 -2.53 -18.19 -10.05
C ILE A 19 -3.21 -19.31 -10.86
N SER A 20 -2.88 -19.40 -12.16
CA SER A 20 -3.41 -20.44 -13.05
C SER A 20 -2.93 -21.85 -12.73
N HIS A 21 -1.85 -21.99 -11.96
CA HIS A 21 -1.35 -23.27 -11.46
C HIS A 21 -2.01 -23.69 -10.14
N MET A 22 -2.26 -22.75 -9.24
CA MET A 22 -2.89 -23.03 -7.94
C MET A 22 -4.35 -23.49 -8.09
N ARG A 23 -5.12 -22.83 -8.97
CA ARG A 23 -6.56 -23.08 -9.09
C ARG A 23 -6.93 -24.50 -9.53
N PRO A 24 -6.30 -25.10 -10.55
CA PRO A 24 -6.55 -26.50 -10.92
C PRO A 24 -6.24 -27.48 -9.80
N ILE A 25 -5.19 -27.22 -9.00
CA ILE A 25 -4.81 -28.10 -7.88
C ILE A 25 -5.92 -28.11 -6.84
N LEU A 26 -6.37 -26.94 -6.36
CA LEU A 26 -7.47 -26.87 -5.38
C LEU A 26 -8.78 -27.46 -5.93
N ARG A 27 -9.06 -27.26 -7.22
CA ARG A 27 -10.25 -27.83 -7.87
C ARG A 27 -10.20 -29.36 -7.90
N GLU A 28 -9.05 -29.94 -8.22
CA GLU A 28 -8.87 -31.39 -8.24
C GLU A 28 -8.91 -31.95 -6.83
N THR A 29 -8.23 -31.33 -5.86
CA THR A 29 -8.33 -31.71 -4.45
C THR A 29 -9.79 -31.70 -3.97
N ARG A 30 -10.56 -30.65 -4.29
CA ARG A 30 -11.98 -30.58 -3.92
C ARG A 30 -12.78 -31.73 -4.50
N ARG A 31 -12.53 -32.09 -5.76
CA ARG A 31 -13.18 -33.24 -6.41
C ARG A 31 -12.82 -34.54 -5.70
N ILE A 32 -11.52 -34.78 -5.46
CA ILE A 32 -11.05 -36.00 -4.80
C ILE A 32 -11.67 -36.14 -3.40
N ILE A 33 -11.66 -35.06 -2.61
CA ILE A 33 -12.24 -35.07 -1.26
C ILE A 33 -13.76 -35.27 -1.32
N ALA A 34 -14.46 -34.66 -2.28
CA ALA A 34 -15.90 -34.87 -2.46
C ALA A 34 -16.24 -36.33 -2.80
N ASP A 35 -15.43 -36.96 -3.66
CA ASP A 35 -15.61 -38.34 -4.10
C ASP A 35 -15.16 -39.38 -3.05
N LEU A 36 -14.37 -38.99 -2.03
CA LEU A 36 -13.87 -39.88 -0.97
C LEU A 36 -14.94 -40.15 0.10
N ASP A 37 -15.12 -41.39 0.53
CA ASP A 37 -15.98 -41.70 1.67
C ASP A 37 -15.50 -41.00 2.94
N ALA A 38 -16.42 -40.45 3.74
CA ALA A 38 -16.08 -39.66 4.93
C ALA A 38 -15.23 -40.45 5.94
N ASP A 39 -15.49 -41.76 6.08
CA ASP A 39 -14.73 -42.63 7.00
C ASP A 39 -13.27 -42.82 6.55
N LEU A 40 -13.00 -42.78 5.25
CA LEU A 40 -11.64 -42.88 4.70
C LEU A 40 -10.83 -41.58 4.88
N LEU A 41 -11.51 -40.47 5.18
CA LEU A 41 -10.89 -39.18 5.46
C LEU A 41 -10.14 -39.17 6.82
N LEU A 42 -10.54 -40.06 7.76
CA LEU A 42 -9.88 -40.21 9.06
C LEU A 42 -8.52 -40.92 8.96
N ASP A 43 -8.30 -41.68 7.90
CA ASP A 43 -7.06 -42.41 7.69
C ASP A 43 -6.02 -41.50 7.03
N THR A 44 -5.07 -41.04 7.84
CA THR A 44 -3.96 -40.21 7.38
C THR A 44 -3.12 -40.92 6.31
N GLU A 45 -3.05 -42.26 6.32
CA GLU A 45 -2.33 -43.02 5.30
C GLU A 45 -3.04 -42.97 3.94
N VAL A 46 -4.38 -42.93 3.92
CA VAL A 46 -5.17 -42.77 2.69
C VAL A 46 -4.92 -41.39 2.10
N LEU A 47 -4.96 -40.34 2.93
CA LEU A 47 -4.61 -38.98 2.49
C LEU A 47 -3.16 -38.88 1.99
N ASP A 48 -2.22 -39.60 2.62
CA ASP A 48 -0.83 -39.65 2.19
C ASP A 48 -0.64 -40.35 0.84
N LYS A 49 -1.35 -41.47 0.62
CA LYS A 49 -1.34 -42.17 -0.68
C LYS A 49 -1.91 -41.29 -1.79
N ILE A 50 -3.05 -40.63 -1.54
CA ILE A 50 -3.65 -39.68 -2.48
C ILE A 50 -2.69 -38.53 -2.80
N ARG A 51 -2.06 -37.92 -1.77
CA ARG A 51 -1.06 -36.86 -1.94
C ARG A 51 0.11 -37.32 -2.82
N GLN A 52 0.68 -38.50 -2.52
CA GLN A 52 1.81 -39.06 -3.29
C GLN A 52 1.43 -39.37 -4.75
N GLU A 53 0.21 -39.82 -5.00
CA GLU A 53 -0.28 -40.01 -6.38
C GLU A 53 -0.46 -38.68 -7.12
N GLU A 54 -1.02 -37.67 -6.44
CA GLU A 54 -1.19 -36.32 -7.00
C GLU A 54 0.14 -35.63 -7.32
N GLU A 55 1.18 -35.82 -6.49
CA GLU A 55 2.53 -35.32 -6.73
C GLU A 55 3.18 -35.97 -7.97
N LYS A 56 2.88 -37.25 -8.25
CA LYS A 56 3.38 -37.99 -9.41
C LYS A 56 2.69 -37.59 -10.73
N ARG A 57 1.48 -37.02 -10.68
CA ARG A 57 0.70 -36.61 -11.88
C ARG A 57 1.27 -35.38 -12.61
N ASN A 58 2.55 -35.05 -12.46
CA ASN A 58 3.13 -33.85 -13.06
C ASN A 58 3.13 -33.87 -14.59
N VAL A 59 2.27 -33.02 -15.17
CA VAL A 59 2.22 -32.65 -16.58
C VAL A 59 2.84 -31.25 -16.73
N ARG A 60 4.13 -31.14 -17.13
CA ARG A 60 4.74 -30.07 -17.99
C ARG A 60 6.27 -29.98 -17.89
N LYS A 61 6.88 -29.38 -18.94
CA LYS A 61 8.32 -29.32 -19.26
C LYS A 61 9.21 -28.37 -18.40
N VAL A 62 8.68 -27.62 -17.43
CA VAL A 62 9.44 -26.57 -16.69
C VAL A 62 9.61 -26.93 -15.21
N ARG A 63 10.86 -27.23 -14.81
CA ARG A 63 11.23 -27.74 -13.47
C ARG A 63 10.76 -26.86 -12.31
N ALA A 64 10.95 -25.54 -12.37
CA ALA A 64 10.57 -24.63 -11.28
C ALA A 64 9.04 -24.58 -11.03
N LEU A 65 8.22 -24.73 -12.07
CA LEU A 65 6.75 -24.78 -11.94
C LEU A 65 6.29 -26.14 -11.40
N SER A 66 7.01 -27.21 -11.76
CA SER A 66 6.78 -28.55 -11.21
C SER A 66 7.07 -28.60 -9.71
N GLU A 67 8.17 -27.98 -9.26
CA GLU A 67 8.53 -27.90 -7.84
C GLU A 67 7.52 -27.07 -7.04
N PHE A 68 7.10 -25.90 -7.57
CA PHE A 68 6.04 -25.08 -6.95
C PHE A 68 4.71 -25.84 -6.83
N SER A 69 4.31 -26.57 -7.88
CA SER A 69 3.04 -27.33 -7.87
C SER A 69 3.07 -28.50 -6.89
N ALA A 70 4.20 -29.20 -6.77
CA ALA A 70 4.36 -30.30 -5.82
C ALA A 70 4.27 -29.79 -4.38
N MET A 71 5.05 -28.77 -4.04
CA MET A 71 5.01 -28.11 -2.74
C MET A 71 3.61 -27.59 -2.38
N TYR A 72 2.91 -26.98 -3.33
CA TYR A 72 1.55 -26.48 -3.13
C TYR A 72 0.57 -27.62 -2.80
N ARG A 73 0.66 -28.76 -3.51
CA ARG A 73 -0.11 -29.97 -3.19
C ARG A 73 0.20 -30.47 -1.79
N THR A 74 1.47 -30.58 -1.44
CA THR A 74 1.88 -31.02 -0.11
C THR A 74 1.24 -30.14 0.97
N ASN A 75 1.35 -28.82 0.85
CA ASN A 75 0.79 -27.88 1.81
C ASN A 75 -0.74 -28.02 1.97
N ILE A 76 -1.48 -28.20 0.87
CA ILE A 76 -2.94 -28.38 0.92
C ILE A 76 -3.30 -29.62 1.74
N TYR A 77 -2.67 -30.76 1.46
CA TYR A 77 -3.00 -32.01 2.15
C TYR A 77 -2.57 -31.99 3.62
N GLU A 78 -1.44 -31.36 3.95
CA GLU A 78 -1.04 -31.18 5.36
C GLU A 78 -2.05 -30.29 6.12
N ILE A 79 -2.51 -29.19 5.53
CA ILE A 79 -3.55 -28.34 6.14
C ILE A 79 -4.85 -29.11 6.39
N ILE A 80 -5.26 -29.95 5.42
CA ILE A 80 -6.44 -30.82 5.57
C ILE A 80 -6.24 -31.80 6.72
N LYS A 81 -5.10 -32.47 6.79
CA LYS A 81 -4.77 -33.41 7.88
C LYS A 81 -4.80 -32.72 9.24
N ASP A 82 -4.15 -31.58 9.36
CA ASP A 82 -4.10 -30.81 10.61
C ASP A 82 -5.51 -30.42 11.08
N PHE A 83 -6.37 -30.01 10.15
CA PHE A 83 -7.77 -29.71 10.45
C PHE A 83 -8.54 -30.95 10.94
N ILE A 84 -8.39 -32.09 10.27
CA ILE A 84 -9.03 -33.35 10.66
C ILE A 84 -8.55 -33.78 12.05
N ILE A 85 -7.24 -33.81 12.30
CA ILE A 85 -6.66 -34.19 13.59
C ILE A 85 -7.19 -33.31 14.71
N LYS A 86 -7.31 -32.00 14.46
CA LYS A 86 -7.78 -31.03 15.45
C LYS A 86 -9.27 -31.20 15.80
N TYR A 87 -10.11 -31.54 14.82
CA TYR A 87 -11.57 -31.46 14.98
C TYR A 87 -12.31 -32.81 14.94
N ARG A 88 -11.64 -33.92 14.60
CA ARG A 88 -12.26 -35.27 14.53
C ARG A 88 -12.93 -35.74 15.83
N GLU A 89 -12.53 -35.20 16.97
CA GLU A 89 -13.13 -35.53 18.29
C GLU A 89 -14.25 -34.56 18.69
N GLN A 90 -14.40 -33.44 17.97
CA GLN A 90 -15.30 -32.34 18.32
C GLN A 90 -16.53 -32.26 17.42
N ILE A 91 -16.40 -32.62 16.15
CA ILE A 91 -17.48 -32.53 15.16
C ILE A 91 -17.57 -33.83 14.32
N PRO A 92 -18.77 -34.19 13.84
CA PRO A 92 -18.97 -35.31 12.94
C PRO A 92 -18.07 -35.26 11.69
N ILE A 93 -17.60 -36.42 11.24
CA ILE A 93 -16.69 -36.52 10.10
C ILE A 93 -17.30 -36.04 8.78
N ILE A 94 -18.61 -36.18 8.62
CA ILE A 94 -19.36 -35.65 7.47
C ILE A 94 -19.25 -34.12 7.45
N ASP A 95 -19.45 -33.48 8.61
CA ASP A 95 -19.34 -32.02 8.73
C ASP A 95 -17.91 -31.55 8.46
N ILE A 96 -16.88 -32.27 8.96
CA ILE A 96 -15.47 -31.98 8.64
C ILE A 96 -15.21 -32.01 7.14
N LYS A 97 -15.72 -33.04 6.45
CA LYS A 97 -15.59 -33.18 5.01
C LYS A 97 -16.28 -32.02 4.28
N ASP A 98 -17.50 -31.67 4.68
CA ASP A 98 -18.26 -30.58 4.08
C ASP A 98 -17.55 -29.22 4.28
N TYR A 99 -17.04 -28.94 5.49
CA TYR A 99 -16.22 -27.75 5.75
C TYR A 99 -14.98 -27.69 4.85
N ILE A 100 -14.24 -28.79 4.67
CA ILE A 100 -13.07 -28.82 3.78
C ILE A 100 -13.48 -28.49 2.33
N ILE A 101 -14.59 -29.08 1.86
CA ILE A 101 -15.09 -28.86 0.49
C ILE A 101 -15.51 -27.40 0.28
N ASP A 102 -16.15 -26.79 1.28
CA ASP A 102 -16.58 -25.40 1.26
C ASP A 102 -15.37 -24.44 1.31
N PHE A 103 -14.41 -24.69 2.21
CA PHE A 103 -13.17 -23.90 2.27
C PHE A 103 -12.34 -23.98 0.98
N LEU A 104 -12.31 -25.16 0.33
CA LEU A 104 -11.72 -25.31 -1.00
C LEU A 104 -12.50 -24.54 -2.06
N HIS A 105 -13.84 -24.54 -1.99
CA HIS A 105 -14.68 -23.79 -2.92
C HIS A 105 -14.43 -22.28 -2.84
N GLU A 106 -14.44 -21.72 -1.63
CA GLU A 106 -14.07 -20.32 -1.36
C GLU A 106 -12.68 -19.97 -1.91
N SER A 107 -11.69 -20.84 -1.67
CA SER A 107 -10.32 -20.68 -2.16
C SER A 107 -10.23 -20.65 -3.69
N ILE A 108 -11.00 -21.50 -4.37
CA ILE A 108 -11.09 -21.52 -5.83
C ILE A 108 -11.71 -20.23 -6.35
N ASP A 109 -12.73 -19.70 -5.68
CA ASP A 109 -13.42 -18.47 -6.06
C ASP A 109 -12.54 -17.23 -5.84
N ALA A 110 -11.78 -17.18 -4.75
CA ALA A 110 -10.76 -16.15 -4.53
C ALA A 110 -9.73 -16.13 -5.67
N LEU A 111 -9.17 -17.30 -6.03
CA LEU A 111 -8.24 -17.41 -7.15
C LEU A 111 -8.89 -17.04 -8.49
N LYS A 112 -10.17 -17.34 -8.70
CA LYS A 112 -10.89 -16.97 -9.91
C LYS A 112 -11.01 -15.45 -10.04
N VAL A 113 -11.25 -14.72 -8.96
CA VAL A 113 -11.26 -13.25 -8.96
C VAL A 113 -9.86 -12.70 -9.23
N LEU A 114 -8.84 -13.19 -8.51
CA LEU A 114 -7.45 -12.77 -8.70
C LEU A 114 -6.97 -13.03 -10.15
N GLN A 115 -7.32 -14.18 -10.72
CA GLN A 115 -7.02 -14.53 -12.11
C GLN A 115 -7.69 -13.55 -13.09
N ASN A 116 -8.90 -13.09 -12.81
CA ASN A 116 -9.65 -12.20 -13.71
C ASN A 116 -9.68 -10.76 -13.21
N ILE A 117 -8.64 -10.34 -12.48
CA ILE A 117 -8.60 -9.01 -11.88
C ILE A 117 -8.53 -7.92 -12.95
N THR A 118 -7.98 -8.23 -14.13
CA THR A 118 -7.84 -7.30 -15.26
C THR A 118 -7.90 -8.01 -16.62
N ASN A 119 -7.96 -7.24 -17.72
CA ASN A 119 -8.11 -7.76 -19.09
C ASN A 119 -6.80 -7.59 -19.89
N PRO A 120 -6.37 -8.60 -20.67
CA PRO A 120 -5.23 -8.49 -21.60
C PRO A 120 -5.31 -7.35 -22.61
N ASP A 121 -6.50 -7.03 -23.12
CA ASP A 121 -6.67 -6.17 -24.31
C ASP A 121 -6.85 -4.67 -23.98
N GLU A 122 -6.86 -4.28 -22.71
CA GLU A 122 -7.03 -2.90 -22.23
C GLU A 122 -8.27 -2.11 -22.74
N ILE A 123 -9.15 -2.68 -23.58
CA ILE A 123 -10.26 -1.93 -24.22
C ILE A 123 -11.31 -1.47 -23.19
N GLN A 124 -11.57 -2.28 -22.15
CA GLN A 124 -12.51 -1.96 -21.07
C GLN A 124 -11.87 -2.06 -19.69
N TYR A 125 -10.61 -1.60 -19.57
CA TYR A 125 -9.85 -1.66 -18.34
C TYR A 125 -10.58 -0.99 -17.15
N GLU A 126 -11.38 0.05 -17.40
CA GLU A 126 -12.14 0.79 -16.38
C GLU A 126 -13.19 -0.05 -15.65
N LYS A 127 -13.70 -1.10 -16.31
CA LYS A 127 -14.66 -2.03 -15.72
C LYS A 127 -13.99 -3.17 -14.97
N THR A 128 -12.66 -3.28 -15.01
CA THR A 128 -11.93 -4.37 -14.35
C THR A 128 -11.84 -4.15 -12.84
N TYR A 129 -11.73 -5.26 -12.08
CA TYR A 129 -11.54 -5.20 -10.64
C TYR A 129 -10.31 -4.36 -10.29
N LEU A 130 -9.20 -4.56 -11.01
CA LEU A 130 -7.96 -3.85 -10.77
C LEU A 130 -8.13 -2.34 -10.87
N TYR A 131 -8.84 -1.85 -11.89
CA TYR A 131 -9.03 -0.41 -12.07
C TYR A 131 -9.94 0.16 -10.98
N GLN A 132 -11.11 -0.44 -10.77
CA GLN A 132 -12.08 0.03 -9.80
C GLN A 132 -11.49 0.05 -8.39
N LEU A 133 -10.79 -1.01 -8.00
CA LEU A 133 -10.14 -1.11 -6.68
C LEU A 133 -8.97 -0.13 -6.57
N THR A 134 -8.13 0.01 -7.61
CA THR A 134 -7.06 1.01 -7.59
C THR A 134 -7.63 2.41 -7.42
N LYS A 135 -8.73 2.76 -8.12
CA LYS A 135 -9.33 4.10 -8.02
C LYS A 135 -10.03 4.34 -6.69
N PHE A 136 -10.65 3.31 -6.12
CA PHE A 136 -11.19 3.37 -4.77
C PHE A 136 -10.10 3.69 -3.73
N ILE A 137 -9.02 2.91 -3.73
CA ILE A 137 -7.89 3.13 -2.80
C ILE A 137 -7.18 4.47 -3.10
N GLU A 138 -7.02 4.82 -4.38
CA GLU A 138 -6.40 6.08 -4.82
C GLU A 138 -7.14 7.27 -4.24
N ASN A 139 -8.48 7.26 -4.25
CA ASN A 139 -9.27 8.37 -3.72
C ASN A 139 -9.12 8.56 -2.20
N ILE A 140 -8.80 7.49 -1.45
CA ILE A 140 -8.65 7.52 0.02
C ILE A 140 -7.22 7.91 0.42
N LEU A 141 -6.22 7.28 -0.20
CA LEU A 141 -4.83 7.37 0.25
C LEU A 141 -3.93 8.25 -0.60
N PHE A 142 -4.17 8.34 -1.90
CA PHE A 142 -3.25 9.01 -2.81
C PHE A 142 -4.02 9.63 -3.99
N PRO A 143 -4.90 10.63 -3.76
CA PRO A 143 -5.82 11.10 -4.79
C PRO A 143 -5.11 11.88 -5.90
N ARG A 144 -5.75 11.96 -7.07
CA ARG A 144 -5.35 12.88 -8.16
C ARG A 144 -6.16 14.18 -8.08
N GLY A 145 -5.55 15.26 -8.53
CA GLY A 145 -6.21 16.55 -8.65
C GLY A 145 -5.39 17.53 -9.47
N GLU A 146 -6.05 18.60 -9.91
CA GLU A 146 -5.44 19.65 -10.74
C GLU A 146 -4.53 20.57 -9.94
N ASN A 147 -4.78 20.72 -8.64
CA ASN A 147 -4.00 21.57 -7.74
C ASN A 147 -3.96 21.00 -6.32
N LEU A 148 -3.07 21.56 -5.49
CA LEU A 148 -2.77 21.10 -4.14
C LEU A 148 -3.97 21.17 -3.21
N LYS A 149 -4.75 22.24 -3.29
CA LYS A 149 -5.93 22.44 -2.45
C LYS A 149 -6.97 21.34 -2.67
N ILE A 150 -7.29 21.03 -3.92
CA ILE A 150 -8.25 19.96 -4.27
C ILE A 150 -7.78 18.60 -3.73
N VAL A 151 -6.48 18.30 -3.86
CA VAL A 151 -5.91 17.04 -3.38
C VAL A 151 -5.93 16.98 -1.85
N TYR A 152 -5.56 18.08 -1.19
CA TYR A 152 -5.57 18.21 0.25
C TYR A 152 -6.97 18.00 0.84
N GLU A 153 -7.99 18.65 0.27
CA GLU A 153 -9.37 18.49 0.70
C GLU A 153 -9.86 17.04 0.58
N LYS A 154 -9.51 16.34 -0.52
CA LYS A 154 -9.84 14.91 -0.70
C LYS A 154 -9.14 13.99 0.30
N ILE A 155 -7.90 14.30 0.68
CA ILE A 155 -7.20 13.51 1.70
C ILE A 155 -7.87 13.77 3.05
N LEU A 156 -8.14 15.05 3.37
CA LEU A 156 -8.73 15.49 4.62
C LEU A 156 -10.09 14.83 4.91
N THR A 157 -10.94 14.63 3.88
CA THR A 157 -12.24 13.94 4.06
C THR A 157 -12.12 12.52 4.60
N ASN A 158 -10.96 11.88 4.45
CA ASN A 158 -10.70 10.50 4.88
C ASN A 158 -9.76 10.42 6.09
N VAL A 159 -9.24 11.54 6.60
CA VAL A 159 -8.23 11.56 7.68
C VAL A 159 -8.78 10.93 8.97
N SER A 160 -10.03 11.24 9.35
CA SER A 160 -10.60 10.76 10.61
C SER A 160 -10.59 9.24 10.76
N GLU A 161 -10.69 8.52 9.64
CA GLU A 161 -10.75 7.07 9.61
C GLU A 161 -9.43 6.44 9.14
N PHE A 162 -8.72 7.09 8.21
CA PHE A 162 -7.58 6.50 7.51
C PHE A 162 -6.26 7.25 7.70
N TYR A 163 -6.13 8.12 8.71
CA TYR A 163 -4.90 8.84 8.99
C TYR A 163 -3.68 7.92 9.09
N GLU A 164 -3.78 6.80 9.82
CA GLU A 164 -2.66 5.87 9.96
C GLU A 164 -2.28 5.18 8.63
N CYS A 165 -3.26 4.87 7.76
CA CYS A 165 -2.97 4.40 6.41
C CYS A 165 -2.24 5.47 5.58
N GLN A 166 -2.69 6.73 5.65
CA GLN A 166 -2.13 7.87 4.93
C GLN A 166 -0.70 8.17 5.42
N ARG A 167 -0.47 8.11 6.73
CA ARG A 167 0.87 8.20 7.36
C ARG A 167 1.78 7.07 6.92
N HIS A 168 1.28 5.84 6.98
CA HIS A 168 2.02 4.65 6.56
C HIS A 168 2.47 4.76 5.10
N LEU A 169 1.65 5.32 4.22
CA LEU A 169 1.97 5.48 2.79
C LEU A 169 3.20 6.37 2.54
N LEU A 170 3.47 7.34 3.42
CA LEU A 170 4.64 8.22 3.33
C LEU A 170 5.88 7.69 4.05
N GLN A 171 5.78 6.64 4.85
CA GLN A 171 6.87 6.15 5.70
C GLN A 171 7.43 4.83 5.17
N PRO A 172 8.32 4.83 4.16
CA PRO A 172 9.06 3.62 3.82
C PRO A 172 9.99 3.26 5.00
N HIS A 173 9.78 2.09 5.58
CA HIS A 173 10.48 1.62 6.80
C HIS A 173 11.90 1.08 6.53
N THR A 174 12.35 1.21 5.30
CA THR A 174 13.52 0.56 4.76
C THR A 174 14.67 1.55 4.72
N TYR A 175 15.79 1.20 5.37
CA TYR A 175 17.10 1.84 5.14
C TYR A 175 17.58 1.46 3.75
N TYR A 176 17.03 2.10 2.73
CA TYR A 176 17.44 1.84 1.36
C TYR A 176 18.88 2.32 1.19
N ARG A 177 19.80 1.35 1.20
CA ARG A 177 21.24 1.52 0.98
C ARG A 177 21.50 1.93 -0.47
N GLU A 178 21.21 3.18 -0.81
CA GLU A 178 21.99 3.86 -1.83
C GLU A 178 22.74 4.97 -1.14
N LYS A 179 24.08 4.97 -1.28
CA LYS A 179 24.79 6.24 -1.28
C LYS A 179 24.12 7.04 -2.39
N LEU A 180 23.30 8.01 -2.04
CA LEU A 180 22.81 9.01 -2.99
C LEU A 180 24.07 9.76 -3.45
N GLU A 181 24.75 9.21 -4.45
CA GLU A 181 25.95 9.83 -5.03
C GLU A 181 25.61 11.20 -5.64
N ASN A 182 24.32 11.46 -5.88
CA ASN A 182 23.75 12.80 -6.03
C ASN A 182 22.29 12.80 -5.54
N PRO A 183 21.91 13.54 -4.48
CA PRO A 183 20.52 13.85 -4.21
C PRO A 183 20.02 14.77 -5.33
N ASP A 184 19.27 14.22 -6.27
CA ASP A 184 18.53 15.01 -7.25
C ASP A 184 17.43 15.78 -6.49
N PHE A 185 17.55 17.11 -6.48
CA PHE A 185 16.66 18.04 -5.77
C PHE A 185 15.18 17.87 -6.14
N PHE A 186 14.90 17.38 -7.34
CA PHE A 186 13.53 17.15 -7.78
C PHE A 186 12.90 15.90 -7.15
N ILE A 187 13.68 15.02 -6.52
CA ILE A 187 13.15 13.76 -6.00
C ILE A 187 12.35 13.99 -4.70
N VAL A 188 11.15 13.40 -4.62
CA VAL A 188 10.30 13.40 -3.43
C VAL A 188 10.51 12.08 -2.66
N PRO A 189 11.23 12.09 -1.52
CA PRO A 189 11.48 10.89 -0.72
C PRO A 189 10.33 10.58 0.24
N GLY A 190 10.31 9.38 0.82
CA GLY A 190 9.47 9.12 1.98
C GLY A 190 9.96 9.84 3.25
N MET A 191 9.11 9.87 4.27
CA MET A 191 9.45 10.36 5.60
C MET A 191 10.21 9.29 6.38
N SER A 192 11.49 9.54 6.65
CA SER A 192 12.25 8.76 7.61
C SER A 192 11.87 9.12 9.05
N PRO A 193 12.22 8.29 10.05
CA PRO A 193 12.03 8.64 11.46
C PRO A 193 12.69 9.97 11.84
N LYS A 194 13.87 10.28 11.28
CA LYS A 194 14.57 11.55 11.49
C LYS A 194 13.77 12.72 10.92
N VAL A 195 13.25 12.60 9.70
CA VAL A 195 12.40 13.63 9.07
C VAL A 195 11.12 13.86 9.88
N TYR A 196 10.52 12.80 10.40
CA TYR A 196 9.34 12.89 11.27
C TYR A 196 9.66 13.58 12.61
N GLN A 197 10.83 13.33 13.21
CA GLN A 197 11.27 14.04 14.42
C GLN A 197 11.47 15.55 14.17
N ILE A 198 12.08 15.93 13.04
CA ILE A 198 12.23 17.33 12.65
C ILE A 198 10.84 17.98 12.50
N MET A 199 9.89 17.29 11.86
CA MET A 199 8.51 17.76 11.71
C MET A 199 7.83 17.97 13.07
N ASN A 200 8.03 17.06 14.03
CA ASN A 200 7.51 17.23 15.39
C ASN A 200 8.06 18.49 16.07
N ASN A 201 9.38 18.72 15.95
CA ASN A 201 10.04 19.90 16.50
C ASN A 201 9.48 21.18 15.88
N LEU A 202 9.34 21.20 14.56
CA LEU A 202 8.75 22.29 13.78
C LEU A 202 7.33 22.63 14.26
N VAL A 203 6.45 21.63 14.39
CA VAL A 203 5.07 21.82 14.88
C VAL A 203 5.06 22.36 16.31
N SER A 204 5.93 21.85 17.17
CA SER A 204 6.08 22.31 18.55
C SER A 204 6.47 23.79 18.61
N LEU A 205 7.50 24.19 17.86
CA LEU A 205 7.98 25.58 17.83
C LEU A 205 6.90 26.53 17.31
N PHE A 206 6.21 26.17 16.23
CA PHE A 206 5.12 27.00 15.72
C PHE A 206 3.99 27.18 16.73
N ASN A 207 3.58 26.12 17.45
CA ASN A 207 2.45 26.23 18.37
C ASN A 207 2.82 26.87 19.72
N LEU A 208 4.05 26.68 20.21
CA LEU A 208 4.45 27.11 21.55
C LEU A 208 5.18 28.44 21.58
N ASP A 209 6.05 28.70 20.61
CA ASP A 209 6.91 29.89 20.60
C ASP A 209 7.17 30.43 19.18
N PRO A 210 6.10 30.78 18.42
CA PRO A 210 6.28 31.38 17.11
C PRO A 210 6.71 32.85 17.23
N ASN A 211 7.68 33.23 16.41
CA ASN A 211 7.87 34.63 16.04
C ASN A 211 6.76 35.06 15.06
N PHE A 212 6.55 36.36 14.92
CA PHE A 212 5.59 36.91 13.96
C PHE A 212 6.26 37.97 13.08
N GLY A 213 6.05 37.86 11.78
CA GLY A 213 6.57 38.80 10.78
C GLY A 213 5.49 39.24 9.80
N ALA A 214 5.71 40.38 9.14
CA ALA A 214 4.77 40.90 8.16
C ALA A 214 4.57 39.92 6.98
N SER A 215 3.33 39.75 6.55
CA SER A 215 3.02 38.94 5.38
C SER A 215 3.56 39.60 4.10
N PRO A 216 4.32 38.89 3.26
CA PRO A 216 4.81 39.44 1.98
C PRO A 216 3.72 39.80 0.97
N LYS A 217 2.51 39.24 1.10
CA LYS A 217 1.42 39.40 0.13
C LYS A 217 0.19 40.14 0.66
N LYS A 218 -0.05 40.16 1.97
CA LYS A 218 -1.23 40.79 2.58
C LYS A 218 -0.81 41.87 3.56
N GLU A 219 -0.99 43.13 3.17
CA GLU A 219 -0.78 44.26 4.08
C GLU A 219 -1.66 44.13 5.33
N GLY A 220 -1.09 44.49 6.48
CA GLY A 220 -1.78 44.41 7.77
C GLY A 220 -1.91 42.99 8.34
N TYR A 221 -1.33 41.96 7.70
CA TYR A 221 -1.27 40.60 8.26
C TYR A 221 0.12 40.27 8.80
N GLU A 222 0.15 39.60 9.95
CA GLU A 222 1.35 38.98 10.50
C GLU A 222 1.25 37.46 10.41
N ILE A 223 2.29 36.82 9.89
CA ILE A 223 2.39 35.36 9.71
C ILE A 223 3.37 34.77 10.73
N PRO A 224 3.13 33.53 11.20
CA PRO A 224 4.03 32.90 12.15
C PRO A 224 5.34 32.49 11.46
N MET A 225 6.41 32.54 12.23
CA MET A 225 7.78 32.26 11.81
C MET A 225 8.53 31.52 12.90
N VAL A 226 9.40 30.60 12.53
CA VAL A 226 10.33 29.93 13.46
C VAL A 226 11.75 30.01 12.92
N LEU A 227 12.74 29.98 13.80
CA LEU A 227 14.14 30.04 13.38
C LEU A 227 14.55 28.73 12.71
N LYS A 228 15.19 28.82 11.54
CA LYS A 228 15.74 27.64 10.84
C LYS A 228 16.70 26.85 11.73
N SER A 229 17.54 27.55 12.51
CA SER A 229 18.50 26.95 13.42
C SER A 229 17.82 26.09 14.48
N GLU A 230 16.79 26.60 15.15
CA GLU A 230 16.06 25.88 16.21
C GLU A 230 15.37 24.60 15.70
N VAL A 231 14.92 24.61 14.46
CA VAL A 231 14.28 23.44 13.84
C VAL A 231 15.31 22.36 13.50
N PHE A 232 16.43 22.75 12.90
CA PHE A 232 17.31 21.82 12.18
C PHE A 232 18.66 21.53 12.85
N GLU A 233 19.27 22.48 13.58
CA GLU A 233 20.56 22.26 14.27
C GLU A 233 20.58 21.03 15.19
N PRO A 234 19.50 20.70 15.94
CA PRO A 234 19.51 19.49 16.78
C PRO A 234 19.65 18.18 15.99
N TYR A 235 19.50 18.22 14.67
CA TYR A 235 19.44 17.05 13.78
C TYR A 235 20.53 17.06 12.70
N ILE A 236 21.42 18.04 12.69
CA ILE A 236 22.44 18.23 11.65
C ILE A 236 23.82 18.06 12.28
N ASP A 237 24.63 17.17 11.69
CA ASP A 237 25.98 16.90 12.19
C ASP A 237 27.01 17.87 11.57
N SER A 238 26.72 18.48 10.41
CA SER A 238 27.58 19.49 9.76
C SER A 238 26.81 20.46 8.86
N ILE A 239 27.06 21.77 8.94
CA ILE A 239 26.43 22.76 8.03
C ILE A 239 27.24 22.83 6.73
N SER A 240 27.12 21.82 5.88
CA SER A 240 27.63 21.85 4.51
C SER A 240 26.54 22.32 3.53
N ASN A 241 26.92 22.90 2.38
CA ASN A 241 25.95 23.42 1.39
C ASN A 241 24.88 22.39 1.00
N ALA A 242 25.23 21.10 0.89
CA ALA A 242 24.30 20.04 0.54
C ALA A 242 23.25 19.76 1.64
N GLU A 243 23.60 19.97 2.90
CA GLU A 243 22.65 19.84 4.01
C GLU A 243 21.70 21.04 4.07
N GLU A 244 22.18 22.24 3.72
CA GLU A 244 21.35 23.44 3.65
C GLU A 244 20.30 23.33 2.54
N GLU A 245 20.67 22.91 1.33
CA GLU A 245 19.71 22.69 0.24
C GLU A 245 18.69 21.57 0.57
N ALA A 246 19.10 20.56 1.34
CA ALA A 246 18.21 19.51 1.82
C ALA A 246 17.17 20.03 2.84
N ILE A 247 17.57 20.97 3.71
CA ILE A 247 16.68 21.68 4.63
C ILE A 247 15.61 22.47 3.86
N GLU A 248 16.02 23.27 2.87
CA GLU A 248 15.08 24.08 2.09
C GLU A 248 14.07 23.20 1.36
N SER A 249 14.56 22.10 0.79
CA SER A 249 13.73 21.10 0.12
C SER A 249 12.73 20.43 1.06
N LEU A 250 13.12 20.13 2.30
CA LEU A 250 12.22 19.57 3.32
C LEU A 250 11.15 20.59 3.73
N ALA A 251 11.55 21.83 4.01
CA ALA A 251 10.64 22.91 4.34
C ALA A 251 9.59 23.13 3.24
N GLU A 252 10.01 23.16 1.98
CA GLU A 252 9.11 23.30 0.82
C GLU A 252 8.08 22.17 0.73
N ARG A 253 8.49 20.92 0.99
CA ARG A 253 7.59 19.75 0.97
C ARG A 253 6.53 19.80 2.08
N TRP A 254 6.80 20.51 3.17
CA TRP A 254 5.85 20.79 4.26
C TRP A 254 5.07 22.09 4.06
N GLY A 255 5.19 22.74 2.90
CA GLY A 255 4.46 23.97 2.59
C GLY A 255 5.06 25.23 3.20
N LEU A 256 6.32 25.15 3.62
CA LEU A 256 7.06 26.28 4.18
C LEU A 256 7.99 26.91 3.15
N ARG A 257 8.41 28.15 3.42
CA ARG A 257 9.43 28.90 2.70
C ARG A 257 10.41 29.50 3.69
N LEU A 258 11.61 29.80 3.19
CA LEU A 258 12.59 30.60 3.90
C LEU A 258 12.35 32.08 3.62
N LEU A 259 12.40 32.89 4.68
CA LEU A 259 12.36 34.35 4.64
C LEU A 259 13.66 34.87 5.24
N ASP A 260 14.33 35.76 4.49
CA ASP A 260 15.64 36.33 4.79
C ASP A 260 16.75 35.29 5.08
N GLY A 261 16.57 34.04 4.61
CA GLY A 261 17.49 32.93 4.86
C GLY A 261 17.50 32.38 6.30
N ILE A 262 16.71 32.99 7.19
CA ILE A 262 16.76 32.74 8.65
C ILE A 262 15.46 32.13 9.16
N PHE A 263 14.31 32.59 8.66
CA PHE A 263 13.01 32.23 9.19
C PHE A 263 12.29 31.24 8.29
N LEU A 264 11.73 30.19 8.88
CA LEU A 264 10.78 29.31 8.22
C LEU A 264 9.37 29.83 8.47
N THR A 265 8.62 30.01 7.38
CA THR A 265 7.23 30.49 7.46
C THR A 265 6.36 29.79 6.42
N PRO A 266 5.06 29.62 6.65
CA PRO A 266 4.16 29.04 5.64
C PRO A 266 4.17 29.80 4.31
N LYS A 267 4.11 29.05 3.20
CA LYS A 267 3.85 29.61 1.86
C LYS A 267 2.42 30.11 1.77
N ASP A 268 2.15 31.03 0.85
CA ASP A 268 0.83 31.68 0.78
C ASP A 268 -0.30 30.70 0.43
N ASP A 269 -0.04 29.76 -0.47
CA ASP A 269 -0.97 28.68 -0.82
C ASP A 269 -1.24 27.76 0.39
N PHE A 270 -0.21 27.49 1.21
CA PHE A 270 -0.41 26.75 2.44
C PHE A 270 -1.17 27.55 3.50
N ILE A 271 -0.93 28.87 3.63
CA ILE A 271 -1.70 29.76 4.52
C ILE A 271 -3.19 29.71 4.18
N GLU A 272 -3.54 29.78 2.90
CA GLU A 272 -4.93 29.68 2.46
C GLU A 272 -5.58 28.34 2.87
N ILE A 273 -4.85 27.23 2.73
CA ILE A 273 -5.29 25.91 3.19
C ILE A 273 -5.48 25.90 4.71
N LEU A 274 -4.52 26.43 5.46
CA LEU A 274 -4.55 26.45 6.92
C LEU A 274 -5.70 27.29 7.47
N ILE A 275 -5.95 28.49 6.91
CA ILE A 275 -7.08 29.35 7.31
C ILE A 275 -8.40 28.66 6.98
N ALA A 276 -8.55 28.12 5.77
CA ALA A 276 -9.79 27.47 5.33
C ALA A 276 -10.18 26.25 6.21
N ASN A 277 -9.19 25.61 6.83
CA ASN A 277 -9.39 24.44 7.70
C ASN A 277 -9.18 24.75 9.19
N ASN A 278 -9.16 26.04 9.56
CA ASN A 278 -9.05 26.51 10.95
C ASN A 278 -7.77 26.03 11.70
N PHE A 279 -6.67 25.88 10.96
CA PHE A 279 -5.33 25.62 11.50
C PHE A 279 -4.51 26.90 11.69
N LEU A 280 -5.02 28.06 11.24
CA LEU A 280 -4.52 29.38 11.56
C LEU A 280 -5.69 30.24 12.05
N ARG A 281 -5.63 30.70 13.31
CA ARG A 281 -6.64 31.57 13.91
C ARG A 281 -6.26 33.03 13.70
N GLU A 282 -7.17 33.80 13.14
CA GLU A 282 -7.01 35.26 13.02
C GLU A 282 -7.21 35.95 14.38
N ASN A 283 -6.25 36.78 14.79
CA ASN A 283 -6.33 37.58 16.00
C ASN A 283 -6.01 39.05 15.70
N LYS A 284 -7.03 39.91 15.83
CA LYS A 284 -6.88 41.34 15.59
C LYS A 284 -6.14 42.01 16.76
N GLN A 285 -5.00 42.61 16.47
CA GLN A 285 -4.18 43.34 17.42
C GLN A 285 -4.71 44.76 17.65
N SER A 286 -4.21 45.41 18.70
CA SER A 286 -4.59 46.78 19.08
C SER A 286 -4.19 47.83 18.04
N ASP A 287 -3.14 47.58 17.26
CA ASP A 287 -2.69 48.42 16.14
C ASP A 287 -3.47 48.20 14.84
N GLY A 288 -4.48 47.31 14.86
CA GLY A 288 -5.32 46.99 13.72
C GLY A 288 -4.77 45.87 12.82
N THR A 289 -3.56 45.38 13.07
CA THR A 289 -2.99 44.24 12.34
C THR A 289 -3.72 42.93 12.69
N ILE A 290 -3.73 41.98 11.76
CA ILE A 290 -4.29 40.65 11.95
C ILE A 290 -3.14 39.66 12.08
N ARG A 291 -2.98 39.09 13.27
CA ARG A 291 -1.97 38.06 13.54
C ARG A 291 -2.55 36.67 13.33
N LEU A 292 -1.89 35.86 12.51
CA LEU A 292 -2.28 34.47 12.26
C LEU A 292 -1.64 33.54 13.29
N ILE A 293 -2.41 33.06 14.25
CA ILE A 293 -1.93 32.18 15.33
C ILE A 293 -2.01 30.72 14.86
N PRO A 294 -0.89 29.99 14.81
CA PRO A 294 -0.85 28.58 14.38
C PRO A 294 -1.55 27.64 15.36
N GLN A 295 -2.22 26.64 14.79
CA GLN A 295 -2.93 25.56 15.48
C GLN A 295 -2.81 24.23 14.72
N PHE A 296 -1.66 23.99 14.07
CA PHE A 296 -1.46 22.79 13.24
C PHE A 296 -0.80 21.66 14.02
N SER A 297 -1.10 20.42 13.63
CA SER A 297 -0.51 19.20 14.20
C SER A 297 0.48 18.56 13.21
N ASN A 298 1.15 17.49 13.65
CA ASN A 298 1.89 16.62 12.73
C ASN A 298 1.00 16.09 11.60
N GLU A 299 -0.26 15.85 11.88
CA GLU A 299 -1.24 15.38 10.89
C GLU A 299 -1.43 16.42 9.79
N THR A 300 -1.52 17.71 10.15
CA THR A 300 -1.66 18.81 9.19
C THR A 300 -0.50 18.83 8.18
N LEU A 301 0.75 18.75 8.65
CA LEU A 301 1.94 18.75 7.79
C LEU A 301 2.08 17.46 6.99
N LEU A 302 1.71 16.33 7.58
CA LEU A 302 1.74 15.03 6.91
C LEU A 302 0.74 14.98 5.75
N VAL A 303 -0.50 15.39 5.98
CA VAL A 303 -1.55 15.45 4.96
C VAL A 303 -1.15 16.40 3.84
N TYR A 304 -0.54 17.53 4.18
CA TYR A 304 0.04 18.43 3.20
C TYR A 304 1.13 17.74 2.38
N TYR A 305 2.07 17.05 3.03
CA TYR A 305 3.14 16.36 2.32
C TYR A 305 2.61 15.24 1.41
N LEU A 306 1.59 14.51 1.85
CA LEU A 306 0.91 13.49 1.05
C LEU A 306 0.22 14.10 -0.18
N SER A 307 -0.36 15.29 -0.02
CA SER A 307 -0.95 16.07 -1.12
C SER A 307 0.11 16.50 -2.13
N PHE A 308 1.27 16.96 -1.64
CA PHE A 308 2.41 17.33 -2.46
C PHE A 308 2.94 16.13 -3.27
N ALA A 309 3.16 14.98 -2.61
CA ALA A 309 3.58 13.74 -3.25
C ALA A 309 2.56 13.25 -4.29
N SER A 310 1.26 13.39 -3.98
CA SER A 310 0.15 13.01 -4.87
C SER A 310 0.11 13.80 -6.17
N ILE A 311 0.54 15.06 -6.16
CA ILE A 311 0.66 15.90 -7.36
C ILE A 311 1.98 15.63 -8.09
N ARG A 312 3.06 15.43 -7.35
CA ARG A 312 4.41 15.27 -7.88
C ARG A 312 4.78 13.80 -8.17
N ARG A 313 3.83 12.97 -8.63
CA ARG A 313 4.05 11.51 -8.83
C ARG A 313 5.23 11.17 -9.74
N GLY A 314 5.52 11.99 -10.75
CA GLY A 314 6.65 11.78 -11.66
C GLY A 314 8.03 11.91 -10.98
N PHE A 315 8.05 12.58 -9.83
CA PHE A 315 9.25 12.97 -9.10
C PHE A 315 9.46 12.13 -7.83
N LEU A 316 8.60 11.18 -7.52
CA LEU A 316 8.77 10.29 -6.37
C LEU A 316 10.10 9.52 -6.46
N SER A 317 10.74 9.33 -5.31
CA SER A 317 11.93 8.49 -5.20
C SER A 317 11.61 7.05 -5.54
N LYS A 318 12.62 6.28 -5.95
CA LYS A 318 12.43 4.85 -6.24
C LYS A 318 11.88 4.13 -5.01
N GLU A 319 12.40 4.45 -3.83
CA GLU A 319 11.96 3.89 -2.55
C GLU A 319 10.47 4.11 -2.33
N LEU A 320 10.01 5.36 -2.44
CA LEU A 320 8.61 5.73 -2.19
C LEU A 320 7.67 5.15 -3.26
N ILE A 321 8.11 5.09 -4.53
CA ILE A 321 7.35 4.45 -5.61
C ILE A 321 7.05 3.00 -5.28
N ASN A 322 8.07 2.22 -4.91
CA ASN A 322 7.91 0.81 -4.59
C ASN A 322 7.03 0.62 -3.34
N TRP A 323 7.21 1.47 -2.33
CA TRP A 323 6.42 1.42 -1.10
C TRP A 323 4.93 1.68 -1.34
N ILE A 324 4.60 2.76 -2.04
CA ILE A 324 3.22 3.09 -2.43
C ILE A 324 2.61 1.95 -3.25
N SER A 325 3.35 1.50 -4.27
CA SER A 325 2.85 0.50 -5.20
C SER A 325 2.63 -0.85 -4.50
N MET A 326 3.51 -1.25 -3.59
CA MET A 326 3.30 -2.49 -2.85
C MET A 326 2.11 -2.38 -1.89
N ASN A 327 1.95 -1.24 -1.19
CA ASN A 327 0.80 -1.03 -0.31
C ASN A 327 -0.52 -1.17 -1.08
N PHE A 328 -0.63 -0.56 -2.25
CA PHE A 328 -1.81 -0.71 -3.10
C PHE A 328 -2.01 -2.16 -3.56
N ALA A 329 -0.96 -2.85 -4.01
CA ALA A 329 -1.06 -4.24 -4.43
C ALA A 329 -1.51 -5.15 -3.27
N PHE A 330 -0.96 -4.91 -2.08
CA PHE A 330 -1.29 -5.64 -0.87
C PHE A 330 -2.74 -5.42 -0.43
N LEU A 331 -3.21 -4.16 -0.38
CA LEU A 331 -4.59 -3.81 -0.05
C LEU A 331 -5.58 -4.48 -1.01
N ILE A 332 -5.31 -4.45 -2.32
CA ILE A 332 -6.15 -5.12 -3.33
C ILE A 332 -6.18 -6.63 -3.11
N TYR A 333 -5.00 -7.25 -2.94
CA TYR A 333 -4.88 -8.69 -2.74
C TYR A 333 -5.60 -9.14 -1.47
N MET A 334 -5.30 -8.51 -0.34
CA MET A 334 -5.90 -8.82 0.95
C MET A 334 -7.39 -8.52 1.01
N GLY A 335 -7.86 -7.44 0.38
CA GLY A 335 -9.28 -7.12 0.28
C GLY A 335 -10.06 -8.17 -0.49
N ILE A 336 -9.51 -8.68 -1.61
CA ILE A 336 -10.13 -9.79 -2.36
C ILE A 336 -10.16 -11.08 -1.54
N LEU A 337 -9.07 -11.41 -0.84
CA LEU A 337 -9.02 -12.59 0.02
C LEU A 337 -10.04 -12.48 1.16
N LYS A 338 -10.12 -11.32 1.83
CA LYS A 338 -11.08 -11.09 2.90
C LYS A 338 -12.53 -11.13 2.40
N TRP A 339 -12.78 -10.71 1.16
CA TRP A 339 -14.11 -10.79 0.57
C TRP A 339 -14.51 -12.23 0.22
N LYS A 340 -13.58 -13.06 -0.26
CA LYS A 340 -13.89 -14.40 -0.79
C LYS A 340 -13.64 -15.55 0.17
N LEU A 341 -12.81 -15.37 1.18
CA LEU A 341 -12.47 -16.39 2.17
C LEU A 341 -13.11 -16.03 3.49
N SER A 342 -13.78 -16.99 4.11
CA SER A 342 -14.22 -16.87 5.50
C SER A 342 -13.03 -16.74 6.44
N ASP A 343 -13.22 -16.07 7.59
CA ASP A 343 -12.17 -15.92 8.61
C ASP A 343 -11.70 -17.28 9.18
N GLU A 344 -12.54 -18.32 9.06
CA GLU A 344 -12.27 -19.70 9.49
C GLU A 344 -11.62 -20.57 8.41
N ASN A 345 -11.46 -20.04 7.18
CA ASN A 345 -10.95 -20.81 6.06
C ASN A 345 -9.52 -21.31 6.32
N ILE A 346 -9.35 -22.63 6.41
CA ILE A 346 -8.08 -23.28 6.75
C ILE A 346 -6.97 -23.04 5.71
N PHE A 347 -7.33 -22.73 4.46
CA PHE A 347 -6.38 -22.50 3.38
C PHE A 347 -5.92 -21.04 3.30
N TYR A 348 -6.41 -20.15 4.16
CA TYR A 348 -6.01 -18.74 4.19
C TYR A 348 -4.49 -18.57 4.35
N SER A 349 -3.84 -19.48 5.08
CA SER A 349 -2.38 -19.52 5.27
C SER A 349 -1.60 -19.66 3.96
N ILE A 350 -2.12 -20.42 2.99
CA ILE A 350 -1.50 -20.62 1.69
C ILE A 350 -1.37 -19.30 0.92
N PHE A 351 -2.39 -18.45 1.02
CA PHE A 351 -2.41 -17.14 0.36
C PHE A 351 -1.50 -16.12 1.04
N LYS A 352 -1.22 -16.31 2.33
CA LYS A 352 -0.27 -15.50 3.10
C LYS A 352 1.16 -16.00 3.06
N ASP A 353 1.39 -17.20 2.51
CA ASP A 353 2.71 -17.80 2.43
C ASP A 353 3.69 -16.89 1.68
N PRO A 354 4.92 -16.66 2.21
CA PRO A 354 5.92 -15.81 1.57
C PRO A 354 6.21 -16.19 0.12
N GLN A 355 6.20 -17.47 -0.24
CA GLN A 355 6.48 -17.92 -1.59
C GLN A 355 5.33 -17.58 -2.54
N THR A 356 4.07 -17.64 -2.07
CA THR A 356 2.92 -17.16 -2.84
C THR A 356 2.99 -15.64 -3.01
N ASN A 357 3.21 -14.91 -1.92
CA ASN A 357 3.26 -13.45 -1.91
C ASN A 357 4.41 -12.90 -2.78
N GLU A 358 5.60 -13.47 -2.70
CA GLU A 358 6.78 -13.08 -3.51
C GLU A 358 6.57 -13.27 -5.01
N LYS A 359 5.62 -14.11 -5.42
CA LYS A 359 5.29 -14.34 -6.83
C LYS A 359 4.10 -13.50 -7.28
N VAL A 360 3.05 -13.36 -6.48
CA VAL A 360 1.82 -12.68 -6.90
C VAL A 360 1.92 -11.16 -6.78
N LEU A 361 2.32 -10.66 -5.61
CA LEU A 361 2.27 -9.24 -5.27
C LEU A 361 3.23 -8.37 -6.10
N PRO A 362 4.48 -8.78 -6.44
CA PRO A 362 5.36 -7.95 -7.25
C PRO A 362 4.86 -7.73 -8.68
N TYR A 363 4.20 -8.74 -9.28
CA TYR A 363 3.60 -8.54 -10.60
C TYR A 363 2.33 -7.68 -10.51
N LEU A 364 1.51 -7.85 -9.46
CA LEU A 364 0.37 -6.97 -9.22
C LEU A 364 0.80 -5.51 -9.02
N MET A 365 1.85 -5.28 -8.21
CA MET A 365 2.51 -3.99 -8.02
C MET A 365 2.94 -3.36 -9.35
N LYS A 366 3.55 -4.14 -10.26
CA LYS A 366 3.93 -3.64 -11.58
C LYS A 366 2.72 -3.29 -12.46
N LEU A 367 1.64 -4.07 -12.40
CA LEU A 367 0.42 -3.85 -13.17
C LEU A 367 -0.27 -2.54 -12.75
N ILE A 368 -0.41 -2.28 -11.45
CA ILE A 368 -1.09 -1.07 -10.95
C ILE A 368 -0.31 0.23 -11.23
N CYS A 369 0.98 0.16 -11.57
CA CYS A 369 1.77 1.34 -11.90
C CYS A 369 1.52 1.88 -13.30
N PHE A 370 0.79 1.16 -14.17
CA PHE A 370 0.51 1.66 -15.51
C PHE A 370 -0.25 3.00 -15.48
N PRO A 371 -0.08 3.87 -16.51
CA PRO A 371 -0.61 5.25 -16.52
C PRO A 371 -2.08 5.39 -16.14
N LYS A 372 -2.89 4.46 -16.65
CA LYS A 372 -4.35 4.37 -16.44
C LYS A 372 -4.75 4.02 -15.00
N TYR A 373 -3.86 3.41 -14.23
CA TYR A 373 -4.05 3.04 -12.82
C TYR A 373 -3.43 4.13 -11.94
N LEU A 374 -2.35 3.83 -11.20
CA LEU A 374 -1.67 4.81 -10.33
C LEU A 374 -0.91 5.89 -11.12
N GLY A 375 -0.42 5.57 -12.32
CA GLY A 375 0.38 6.49 -13.13
C GLY A 375 1.68 6.90 -12.47
N ILE A 376 2.37 5.91 -11.91
CA ILE A 376 3.71 6.03 -11.35
C ILE A 376 4.70 5.40 -12.32
N ASP A 377 5.91 5.95 -12.40
CA ASP A 377 6.92 5.44 -13.33
C ASP A 377 7.38 4.02 -12.94
N LYS A 378 6.83 3.02 -13.63
CA LYS A 378 7.17 1.61 -13.43
C LYS A 378 8.64 1.29 -13.70
N MET A 379 9.37 2.12 -14.46
CA MET A 379 10.80 1.92 -14.70
C MET A 379 11.64 2.17 -13.44
N LYS A 380 11.06 2.85 -12.44
CA LYS A 380 11.67 3.10 -11.13
C LYS A 380 11.37 1.99 -10.10
N ILE A 381 10.54 1.01 -10.44
CA ILE A 381 10.27 -0.16 -9.60
C ILE A 381 11.53 -1.02 -9.50
N ARG A 382 11.96 -1.33 -8.27
CA ARG A 382 13.07 -2.25 -8.02
C ARG A 382 12.49 -3.64 -7.86
N ASP A 383 12.91 -4.53 -8.74
CA ASP A 383 12.35 -5.88 -8.82
C ASP A 383 13.40 -6.96 -8.53
N SER A 384 14.10 -6.85 -7.39
CA SER A 384 15.03 -7.89 -6.92
C SER A 384 14.39 -8.74 -5.83
N VAL A 385 14.83 -10.01 -5.73
CA VAL A 385 14.31 -10.95 -4.71
C VAL A 385 14.55 -10.42 -3.30
N GLN A 386 15.74 -9.87 -3.03
CA GLN A 386 16.09 -9.28 -1.74
C GLN A 386 15.15 -8.12 -1.39
N TYR A 387 14.88 -7.24 -2.36
CA TYR A 387 14.04 -6.07 -2.17
C TYR A 387 12.58 -6.43 -1.90
N ARG A 388 12.06 -7.42 -2.63
CA ARG A 388 10.72 -7.97 -2.40
C ARG A 388 10.57 -8.48 -0.96
N LYS A 389 11.54 -9.27 -0.47
CA LYS A 389 11.54 -9.81 0.90
C LYS A 389 11.53 -8.72 1.97
N GLU A 390 12.35 -7.69 1.80
CA GLU A 390 12.39 -6.56 2.73
C GLU A 390 11.03 -5.89 2.82
N ILE A 391 10.42 -5.53 1.67
CA ILE A 391 9.09 -4.91 1.67
C ILE A 391 8.04 -5.81 2.33
N PHE A 392 8.02 -7.12 2.06
CA PHE A 392 7.02 -8.02 2.67
C PHE A 392 7.16 -8.13 4.18
N ASN A 393 8.39 -8.21 4.69
CA ASN A 393 8.62 -8.24 6.13
C ASN A 393 8.08 -6.97 6.83
N PHE A 394 8.22 -5.81 6.20
CA PHE A 394 7.76 -4.54 6.77
C PHE A 394 6.25 -4.30 6.63
N ILE A 395 5.65 -4.70 5.51
CA ILE A 395 4.18 -4.61 5.36
C ILE A 395 3.49 -5.56 6.35
N GLY A 396 4.04 -6.77 6.53
CA GLY A 396 3.52 -7.72 7.51
C GLY A 396 3.56 -7.19 8.94
N SER A 397 4.60 -6.43 9.32
CA SER A 397 4.74 -5.88 10.68
C SER A 397 3.91 -4.62 10.95
N GLN A 398 3.23 -4.08 9.93
CA GLN A 398 2.40 -2.87 10.02
C GLN A 398 0.97 -3.11 9.51
N ILE A 399 0.54 -4.38 9.45
CA ILE A 399 -0.76 -4.78 8.91
C ILE A 399 -1.94 -4.14 9.67
N ASP A 400 -1.75 -3.84 10.96
CA ASP A 400 -2.76 -3.19 11.79
C ASP A 400 -3.15 -1.81 11.26
N ASN A 401 -2.19 -1.05 10.75
CA ASN A 401 -2.46 0.27 10.16
C ASN A 401 -3.29 0.18 8.87
N LEU A 402 -3.35 -0.99 8.23
CA LEU A 402 -4.05 -1.21 6.95
C LEU A 402 -5.35 -2.00 7.12
N LYS A 403 -5.61 -2.56 8.31
CA LYS A 403 -6.66 -3.54 8.55
C LYS A 403 -8.05 -3.01 8.22
N ASP A 404 -8.36 -1.79 8.64
CA ASP A 404 -9.68 -1.20 8.41
C ASP A 404 -9.89 -0.91 6.92
N LEU A 405 -8.86 -0.42 6.22
CA LEU A 405 -8.93 -0.22 4.78
C LEU A 405 -9.04 -1.55 4.00
N ILE A 406 -8.42 -2.63 4.47
CA ILE A 406 -8.63 -3.97 3.88
C ILE A 406 -10.11 -4.37 3.97
N ASN A 407 -10.78 -4.04 5.08
CA ASN A 407 -12.21 -4.32 5.24
C ASN A 407 -13.05 -3.50 4.26
N GLU A 408 -12.77 -2.21 4.13
CA GLU A 408 -13.45 -1.34 3.17
C GLU A 408 -13.25 -1.79 1.73
N VAL A 409 -12.04 -2.22 1.37
CA VAL A 409 -11.77 -2.81 0.06
C VAL A 409 -12.59 -4.08 -0.15
N ALA A 410 -12.73 -4.94 0.87
CA ALA A 410 -13.54 -6.16 0.78
C ALA A 410 -15.03 -5.85 0.56
N ILE A 411 -15.58 -4.90 1.30
CA ILE A 411 -16.96 -4.41 1.14
C ILE A 411 -17.16 -3.83 -0.27
N PHE A 412 -16.19 -3.05 -0.75
CA PHE A 412 -16.25 -2.48 -2.09
C PHE A 412 -16.16 -3.56 -3.19
N CYS A 413 -15.39 -4.63 -2.97
CA CYS A 413 -15.38 -5.77 -3.90
C CYS A 413 -16.77 -6.41 -4.05
N GLU A 414 -17.49 -6.61 -2.94
CA GLU A 414 -18.85 -7.14 -2.96
C GLU A 414 -19.80 -6.24 -3.75
N LYS A 415 -19.68 -4.91 -3.56
CA LYS A 415 -20.45 -3.92 -4.32
C LYS A 415 -20.21 -4.03 -5.82
N ILE A 416 -18.94 -4.11 -6.25
CA ILE A 416 -18.58 -4.25 -7.67
C ILE A 416 -19.23 -5.52 -8.27
N ASP A 417 -19.18 -6.64 -7.56
CA ASP A 417 -19.69 -7.92 -8.06
C ASP A 417 -21.21 -7.88 -8.22
N LYS A 418 -21.93 -7.32 -7.25
CA LYS A 418 -23.39 -7.11 -7.32
C LYS A 418 -23.79 -6.24 -8.52
N GLU A 419 -23.05 -5.16 -8.77
CA GLU A 419 -23.30 -4.27 -9.92
C GLU A 419 -23.03 -4.95 -11.28
N ARG A 420 -22.16 -5.97 -11.31
CA ARG A 420 -21.89 -6.75 -12.52
C ARG A 420 -22.92 -7.85 -12.77
N LEU A 421 -23.44 -8.49 -11.73
CA LEU A 421 -24.46 -9.54 -11.85
C LEU A 421 -25.85 -8.99 -12.22
N ASN A 422 -26.11 -7.71 -11.93
CA ASN A 422 -27.37 -7.03 -12.26
C ASN A 422 -27.38 -6.39 -13.66
N LYS A 423 -26.33 -6.57 -14.47
CA LYS A 423 -26.23 -6.12 -15.87
C LYS A 423 -26.15 -7.33 -16.78
#